data_AF-A0A8K1FIB1-F1
#
_entry.id   AF-A0A8K1FIB1-F1
#
_cell.length_a   1.000
_cell.length_b   1.000
_cell.length_c   1.000
_cell.angle_alpha   90.00
_cell.angle_beta   90.00
_cell.angle_gamma   90.00
#
_symmetry.space_group_name_H-M   'P 1'
#
loop_
_entity.id
_entity.type
_entity.pdbx_description
1 polymer ?
#
loop_
_entity_poly.entity_id
_entity_poly.type
_entity_poly.pdbx_seq_one_letter_code
_entity_poly.pdbx_strand_id
1 'polypeptide(L)'
;MPSARCSAVSSSSSGASTPLRGSNRSQLSSYEQRRKRSARNSGWSSGTHSTQASSPKPNRCLVISDDDLETLADETSSTIQWEQILDATSRWKWKESVKDFSIYTKQDGQRYAVLAVGVLPCSVAELRVLMHAARNEEHIRCMDALHGSHFREGEVVHNVDLCTDDTRPVPLGRASAPLVQLSVKTATFNKTNWLSSHEEWCYIDAVYDDRSDYSNVVIRSLRVPKVVPNRQNDKPAEAALSELLHDALYTAPTKCKKERVMNVIKHMISTSDVESTPSSPCSAVTALFATHSSDPDFSHALEKQLKVDSIPDEDDQFANTDERKYQVNPGQDVEVQMTYPVPNNEEQRLRLIKESRICEMGKIDELDIICNIAAKEVDCLASLVTIIGKRDVYIAASSMEALQQKTLPRADVFCAHSIMDTKPFVLPHPEADVRFHKASPVFDLSARFYCGFPLLAGDDSTVIGSVCCIDTKSRELTEAQYTSLSKLAATASKVVKLQTLQRRNSASEQLRTYDSEPPLARHS
;
A
#
# COMPACT_ATOMS: atom_id res chain seq x y z
N MET A 1 6.67 -50.32 5.62
CA MET A 1 6.90 -51.27 6.75
C MET A 1 7.67 -52.46 6.20
N PRO A 2 8.64 -53.04 6.92
CA PRO A 2 9.01 -52.77 8.32
C PRO A 2 10.51 -52.37 8.49
N SER A 3 10.79 -51.42 9.39
CA SER A 3 11.43 -51.58 10.73
C SER A 3 12.95 -51.66 10.64
N ALA A 4 13.78 -50.91 11.37
CA ALA A 4 13.89 -50.63 12.82
C ALA A 4 15.15 -49.71 12.97
N ARG A 5 15.52 -49.01 14.03
CA ARG A 5 15.23 -49.02 15.48
C ARG A 5 15.86 -47.76 16.11
N CYS A 6 15.23 -47.31 17.19
CA CYS A 6 15.62 -46.45 18.31
C CYS A 6 17.10 -46.09 18.56
N SER A 7 17.31 -44.89 19.13
CA SER A 7 18.07 -44.73 20.38
C SER A 7 17.57 -43.50 21.14
N ALA A 8 17.00 -43.75 22.32
CA ALA A 8 16.80 -42.78 23.39
C ALA A 8 17.93 -42.98 24.41
N VAL A 9 18.44 -41.89 24.98
CA VAL A 9 19.16 -41.93 26.26
C VAL A 9 18.55 -40.86 27.16
N SER A 10 18.25 -41.31 28.37
CA SER A 10 17.68 -40.57 29.49
C SER A 10 18.65 -40.67 30.67
N SER A 11 18.70 -39.62 31.51
CA SER A 11 18.96 -39.63 32.96
C SER A 11 19.14 -38.16 33.38
N SER A 12 18.33 -37.51 34.22
CA SER A 12 17.74 -37.81 35.54
C SER A 12 18.64 -37.46 36.73
N SER A 13 17.97 -37.05 37.81
CA SER A 13 18.43 -36.64 39.15
C SER A 13 18.91 -35.19 39.31
N SER A 14 18.69 -34.47 40.41
CA SER A 14 17.64 -34.39 41.44
C SER A 14 18.12 -33.33 42.43
N GLY A 15 17.24 -32.45 42.92
CA GLY A 15 17.58 -31.53 44.02
C GLY A 15 16.35 -30.83 44.58
N ALA A 16 15.77 -31.40 45.64
CA ALA A 16 14.78 -30.80 46.53
C ALA A 16 15.38 -29.58 47.26
N SER A 17 14.64 -28.53 47.68
CA SER A 17 13.81 -28.51 48.90
C SER A 17 13.15 -27.11 49.08
N THR A 18 11.81 -27.01 49.04
CA THR A 18 10.86 -26.64 50.15
C THR A 18 10.65 -25.12 50.41
N PRO A 19 9.57 -24.68 51.11
CA PRO A 19 8.52 -23.88 50.47
C PRO A 19 8.23 -22.53 51.17
N LEU A 20 7.57 -21.60 50.48
CA LEU A 20 6.89 -20.48 51.13
C LEU A 20 5.44 -20.36 50.70
N ARG A 21 4.63 -20.20 51.75
CA ARG A 21 3.18 -20.29 51.86
C ARG A 21 2.66 -18.85 51.94
N GLY A 22 1.68 -18.50 51.11
CA GLY A 22 0.94 -17.22 51.17
C GLY A 22 0.00 -17.14 49.98
N SER A 23 -1.24 -17.65 50.11
CA SER A 23 -2.43 -16.84 50.35
C SER A 23 -2.56 -15.64 49.40
N ASN A 24 -3.38 -15.77 48.36
CA ASN A 24 -4.61 -14.97 48.22
C ASN A 24 -5.39 -15.37 46.96
N ARG A 25 -6.54 -15.99 47.21
CA ARG A 25 -7.60 -16.30 46.27
C ARG A 25 -8.78 -15.40 46.67
N SER A 26 -9.00 -14.29 45.99
CA SER A 26 -10.28 -13.56 46.02
C SER A 26 -10.20 -12.28 45.18
N GLN A 27 -10.76 -12.26 43.98
CA GLN A 27 -11.43 -11.09 43.38
C GLN A 27 -12.22 -11.55 42.14
N LEU A 28 -13.41 -12.10 42.37
CA LEU A 28 -14.50 -12.24 41.39
C LEU A 28 -15.78 -12.41 42.22
N SER A 29 -16.23 -11.32 42.83
CA SER A 29 -17.52 -11.25 43.54
C SER A 29 -17.96 -9.79 43.63
N SER A 30 -18.57 -9.29 42.55
CA SER A 30 -19.25 -8.00 42.56
C SER A 30 -20.49 -7.92 41.67
N TYR A 31 -20.94 -9.03 41.06
CA TYR A 31 -22.10 -9.02 40.14
C TYR A 31 -23.41 -9.60 40.69
N GLU A 32 -23.45 -10.14 41.92
CA GLU A 32 -24.65 -10.83 42.45
C GLU A 32 -25.44 -10.08 43.55
N GLN A 33 -25.12 -8.83 43.86
CA GLN A 33 -25.84 -8.06 44.89
C GLN A 33 -26.60 -6.86 44.34
N ARG A 34 -27.55 -7.10 43.43
CA ARG A 34 -28.62 -6.11 43.16
C ARG A 34 -29.94 -6.73 42.68
N ARG A 35 -30.43 -7.75 43.41
CA ARG A 35 -31.83 -8.18 43.34
C ARG A 35 -32.43 -8.29 44.73
N LYS A 36 -33.16 -7.24 45.14
CA LYS A 36 -34.38 -7.25 45.96
C LYS A 36 -34.79 -5.80 46.29
N ARG A 37 -36.10 -5.55 46.30
CA ARG A 37 -36.87 -4.26 46.30
C ARG A 37 -37.20 -3.83 44.86
N SER A 38 -38.44 -3.65 44.44
CA SER A 38 -39.68 -3.31 45.14
C SER A 38 -40.88 -3.85 44.38
N ALA A 39 -41.86 -4.40 45.10
CA ALA A 39 -43.22 -4.62 44.63
C ALA A 39 -44.10 -3.50 45.21
N ARG A 40 -44.98 -2.89 44.40
CA ARG A 40 -46.32 -2.43 44.83
C ARG A 40 -47.15 -1.82 43.68
N ASN A 41 -48.39 -2.33 43.60
CA ASN A 41 -49.70 -1.75 43.18
C ASN A 41 -49.80 -1.07 41.81
N SER A 42 -50.84 -1.23 40.99
CA SER A 42 -52.31 -1.37 41.16
C SER A 42 -52.90 -1.97 39.85
N GLY A 43 -54.10 -2.54 39.68
CA GLY A 43 -55.38 -2.68 40.38
C GLY A 43 -56.36 -3.40 39.42
N TRP A 44 -57.48 -3.92 39.96
CA TRP A 44 -58.55 -4.74 39.33
C TRP A 44 -59.13 -4.23 37.99
N SER A 45 -59.74 -5.03 37.08
CA SER A 45 -60.97 -5.83 37.29
C SER A 45 -61.40 -6.77 36.12
N SER A 46 -61.86 -7.98 36.49
CA SER A 46 -63.03 -8.79 36.03
C SER A 46 -63.29 -9.30 34.58
N GLY A 47 -63.46 -10.64 34.48
CA GLY A 47 -64.32 -11.41 33.54
C GLY A 47 -63.69 -11.80 32.19
N THR A 48 -63.71 -13.02 31.64
CA THR A 48 -64.51 -14.26 31.82
C THR A 48 -63.77 -15.43 31.16
N HIS A 49 -64.03 -16.67 31.61
CA HIS A 49 -63.43 -17.92 31.16
C HIS A 49 -63.45 -18.17 29.63
N SER A 50 -62.33 -18.65 29.09
CA SER A 50 -62.31 -19.64 28.01
C SER A 50 -60.99 -20.43 28.06
N THR A 51 -61.11 -21.72 28.35
CA THR A 51 -60.03 -22.72 28.37
C THR A 51 -59.63 -23.11 26.94
N GLN A 52 -58.40 -22.79 26.54
CA GLN A 52 -57.68 -23.54 25.51
C GLN A 52 -56.21 -23.64 25.91
N ALA A 53 -55.70 -24.87 25.89
CA ALA A 53 -54.36 -25.24 26.32
C ALA A 53 -53.30 -24.47 25.52
N SER A 54 -52.53 -23.62 26.20
CA SER A 54 -51.34 -22.98 25.63
C SER A 54 -50.11 -23.84 25.90
N SER A 55 -49.37 -24.10 24.83
CA SER A 55 -48.01 -24.62 24.81
C SER A 55 -47.09 -23.87 25.79
N PRO A 56 -46.04 -24.50 26.33
CA PRO A 56 -45.17 -23.87 27.31
C PRO A 56 -44.49 -22.65 26.69
N LYS A 57 -44.79 -21.47 27.24
CA LYS A 57 -44.15 -20.20 26.87
C LYS A 57 -42.63 -20.33 27.05
N PRO A 58 -41.80 -19.98 26.06
CA PRO A 58 -40.36 -19.94 26.25
C PRO A 58 -40.03 -18.89 27.32
N ASN A 59 -39.42 -19.33 28.41
CA ASN A 59 -39.00 -18.47 29.50
C ASN A 59 -37.73 -17.71 29.10
N ARG A 60 -37.82 -16.37 29.20
CA ARG A 60 -36.76 -15.34 29.05
C ARG A 60 -36.26 -15.09 27.61
N CYS A 61 -36.94 -14.17 26.92
CA CYS A 61 -36.25 -13.28 25.99
C CYS A 61 -35.21 -12.48 26.78
N LEU A 62 -33.94 -12.81 26.60
CA LEU A 62 -32.84 -11.96 27.06
C LEU A 62 -32.77 -10.82 26.04
N VAL A 63 -33.40 -9.70 26.36
CA VAL A 63 -33.34 -8.50 25.52
C VAL A 63 -31.93 -7.93 25.72
N ILE A 64 -31.04 -8.22 24.77
CA ILE A 64 -29.72 -7.59 24.69
C ILE A 64 -29.97 -6.18 24.17
N SER A 65 -29.39 -5.17 24.82
CA SER A 65 -29.52 -3.78 24.36
C SER A 65 -28.61 -3.51 23.17
N ASP A 66 -28.92 -2.46 22.39
CA ASP A 66 -28.08 -2.02 21.27
C ASP A 66 -26.65 -1.69 21.72
N ASP A 67 -26.48 -1.02 22.87
CA ASP A 67 -25.18 -0.73 23.48
C ASP A 67 -24.41 -2.03 23.86
N ASP A 68 -25.11 -3.06 24.33
CA ASP A 68 -24.51 -4.37 24.64
C ASP A 68 -24.10 -5.11 23.35
N LEU A 69 -24.88 -4.98 22.27
CA LEU A 69 -24.55 -5.55 20.96
C LEU A 69 -23.33 -4.85 20.35
N GLU A 70 -23.25 -3.52 20.45
CA GLU A 70 -22.08 -2.74 20.03
C GLU A 70 -20.82 -3.17 20.81
N THR A 71 -20.94 -3.26 22.14
CA THR A 71 -19.84 -3.69 23.00
C THR A 71 -19.39 -5.11 22.64
N LEU A 72 -20.32 -6.02 22.41
CA LEU A 72 -20.03 -7.40 22.03
C LEU A 72 -19.35 -7.48 20.66
N ALA A 73 -19.78 -6.67 19.69
CA ALA A 73 -19.15 -6.58 18.37
C ALA A 73 -17.70 -6.09 18.50
N ASP A 74 -17.47 -5.01 19.25
CA ASP A 74 -16.14 -4.41 19.46
C ASP A 74 -15.19 -5.35 20.23
N GLU A 75 -15.66 -5.99 21.29
CA GLU A 75 -14.89 -6.98 22.04
C GLU A 75 -14.52 -8.17 21.15
N THR A 76 -15.45 -8.63 20.31
CA THR A 76 -15.20 -9.74 19.38
C THR A 76 -14.19 -9.33 18.32
N SER A 77 -14.38 -8.16 17.69
CA SER A 77 -13.49 -7.62 16.66
C SER A 77 -12.06 -7.43 17.18
N SER A 78 -11.91 -6.84 18.36
CA SER A 78 -10.59 -6.65 19.01
C SER A 78 -9.92 -7.95 19.48
N THR A 79 -10.69 -9.01 19.69
CA THR A 79 -10.15 -10.34 20.01
C THR A 79 -9.58 -11.05 18.77
N ILE A 80 -10.07 -10.71 17.57
CA ILE A 80 -9.64 -11.34 16.32
C ILE A 80 -8.40 -10.60 15.80
N GLN A 81 -7.23 -11.23 15.92
CA GLN A 81 -5.98 -10.74 15.36
C GLN A 81 -5.86 -11.17 13.90
N TRP A 82 -6.55 -10.45 13.00
CA TRP A 82 -6.66 -10.77 11.56
C TRP A 82 -5.30 -10.97 10.88
N GLU A 83 -4.32 -10.15 11.24
CA GLU A 83 -2.95 -10.17 10.71
C GLU A 83 -2.21 -11.44 11.13
N GLN A 84 -2.32 -11.84 12.41
CA GLN A 84 -1.71 -13.07 12.89
C GLN A 84 -2.35 -14.33 12.31
N ILE A 85 -3.63 -14.27 11.94
CA ILE A 85 -4.35 -15.40 11.34
C ILE A 85 -3.73 -15.74 9.97
N LEU A 86 -3.36 -14.71 9.19
CA LEU A 86 -2.77 -14.84 7.86
C LEU A 86 -1.28 -15.22 7.90
N ASP A 87 -0.49 -14.63 8.79
CA ASP A 87 0.96 -14.91 8.90
C ASP A 87 1.27 -16.30 9.49
N ALA A 88 0.30 -16.89 10.19
CA ALA A 88 0.48 -18.12 10.95
C ALA A 88 -0.03 -19.38 10.25
N THR A 89 -0.15 -19.42 8.93
CA THR A 89 -0.68 -20.60 8.20
C THR A 89 0.00 -21.93 8.60
N SER A 90 1.26 -21.90 9.04
CA SER A 90 1.99 -23.07 9.60
C SER A 90 1.44 -23.60 10.94
N ARG A 91 0.72 -22.78 11.71
CA ARG A 91 0.03 -23.15 12.96
C ARG A 91 -1.38 -23.70 12.74
N TRP A 92 -1.89 -23.64 11.51
CA TRP A 92 -3.21 -24.13 11.15
C TRP A 92 -3.13 -25.50 10.49
N LYS A 93 -4.01 -26.41 10.88
CA LYS A 93 -4.12 -27.73 10.26
C LYS A 93 -5.04 -27.62 9.04
N TRP A 94 -4.46 -27.73 7.85
CA TRP A 94 -5.20 -27.84 6.60
C TRP A 94 -6.20 -29.00 6.65
N LYS A 95 -7.37 -28.80 6.04
CA LYS A 95 -8.47 -29.77 5.98
C LYS A 95 -8.82 -30.17 4.56
N GLU A 96 -9.20 -29.19 3.76
CA GLU A 96 -9.63 -29.40 2.38
C GLU A 96 -9.48 -28.10 1.58
N SER A 97 -9.57 -28.21 0.27
CA SER A 97 -9.68 -27.06 -0.63
C SER A 97 -10.92 -27.25 -1.49
N VAL A 98 -11.72 -26.19 -1.61
CA VAL A 98 -12.96 -26.16 -2.39
C VAL A 98 -12.84 -24.99 -3.37
N LYS A 99 -12.69 -25.30 -4.65
CA LYS A 99 -12.36 -24.32 -5.71
C LYS A 99 -11.11 -23.51 -5.32
N ASP A 100 -11.21 -22.17 -5.32
CA ASP A 100 -10.13 -21.24 -5.01
C ASP A 100 -9.96 -20.98 -3.50
N PHE A 101 -10.69 -21.71 -2.65
CA PHE A 101 -10.62 -21.58 -1.20
C PHE A 101 -9.96 -22.80 -0.55
N SER A 102 -9.14 -22.55 0.45
CA SER A 102 -8.52 -23.55 1.32
C SER A 102 -9.01 -23.38 2.75
N ILE A 103 -9.39 -24.49 3.37
CA ILE A 103 -9.96 -24.53 4.72
C ILE A 103 -8.91 -25.11 5.67
N TYR A 104 -8.74 -24.43 6.79
CA TYR A 104 -7.85 -24.79 7.87
C TYR A 104 -8.58 -24.79 9.20
N THR A 105 -8.03 -25.53 10.16
CA THR A 105 -8.60 -25.63 11.51
C THR A 105 -7.51 -25.52 12.57
N LYS A 106 -7.86 -24.96 13.72
CA LYS A 106 -7.01 -24.91 14.89
C LYS A 106 -7.85 -25.18 16.12
N GLN A 107 -7.31 -25.95 17.06
CA GLN A 107 -7.87 -26.09 18.39
C GLN A 107 -6.99 -25.32 19.37
N ASP A 108 -7.56 -24.36 20.08
CA ASP A 108 -6.88 -23.54 21.08
C ASP A 108 -7.57 -23.73 22.44
N GLY A 109 -7.08 -24.69 23.22
CA GLY A 109 -7.75 -25.16 24.43
C GLY A 109 -9.13 -25.77 24.14
N GLN A 110 -10.19 -25.13 24.65
CA GLN A 110 -11.60 -25.51 24.45
C GLN A 110 -12.21 -24.88 23.19
N ARG A 111 -11.50 -23.96 22.51
CA ARG A 111 -12.02 -23.25 21.34
C ARG A 111 -11.62 -23.95 20.06
N TYR A 112 -12.58 -24.12 19.17
CA TYR A 112 -12.35 -24.55 17.79
C TYR A 112 -12.41 -23.33 16.88
N ALA A 113 -11.39 -23.15 16.06
CA ALA A 113 -11.33 -22.11 15.05
C ALA A 113 -11.24 -22.75 13.65
N VAL A 114 -11.94 -22.16 12.69
CA VAL A 114 -11.90 -22.51 11.28
C VAL A 114 -11.45 -21.26 10.52
N LEU A 115 -10.52 -21.44 9.59
CA LEU A 115 -10.04 -20.38 8.70
C LEU A 115 -10.28 -20.83 7.26
N ALA A 116 -10.94 -20.00 6.46
CA ALA A 116 -11.04 -20.18 5.02
C ALA A 116 -10.25 -19.06 4.32
N VAL A 117 -9.34 -19.42 3.42
CA VAL A 117 -8.52 -18.48 2.65
C VAL A 117 -8.72 -18.76 1.18
N GLY A 118 -9.06 -17.75 0.39
CA GLY A 118 -9.22 -17.91 -1.05
C GLY A 118 -9.30 -16.58 -1.79
N VAL A 119 -9.38 -16.66 -3.11
CA VAL A 119 -9.52 -15.50 -4.00
C VAL A 119 -10.95 -15.43 -4.52
N LEU A 120 -11.61 -14.28 -4.36
CA LEU A 120 -12.95 -14.03 -4.88
C LEU A 120 -12.91 -12.88 -5.90
N PRO A 121 -13.13 -13.15 -7.20
CA PRO A 121 -13.18 -12.07 -8.20
C PRO A 121 -14.50 -11.30 -8.07
N CYS A 122 -14.47 -10.17 -7.35
CA CYS A 122 -15.61 -9.29 -7.15
C CYS A 122 -15.16 -7.83 -6.94
N SER A 123 -16.07 -6.87 -7.11
CA SER A 123 -15.86 -5.50 -6.65
C SER A 123 -15.97 -5.42 -5.15
N VAL A 124 -15.32 -4.41 -4.58
CA VAL A 124 -15.61 -3.98 -3.22
C VAL A 124 -17.10 -3.65 -3.07
N ALA A 125 -17.76 -3.10 -4.09
CA ALA A 125 -19.20 -2.87 -4.09
C ALA A 125 -20.03 -4.16 -4.05
N GLU A 126 -19.71 -5.17 -4.86
CA GLU A 126 -20.36 -6.49 -4.83
C GLU A 126 -20.09 -7.21 -3.51
N LEU A 127 -18.85 -7.18 -3.02
CA LEU A 127 -18.48 -7.75 -1.73
C LEU A 127 -19.24 -7.05 -0.61
N ARG A 128 -19.36 -5.71 -0.67
CA ARG A 128 -20.19 -4.96 0.26
C ARG A 128 -21.63 -5.44 0.19
N VAL A 129 -22.26 -5.51 -0.99
CA VAL A 129 -23.65 -6.01 -1.11
C VAL A 129 -23.82 -7.43 -0.55
N LEU A 130 -22.87 -8.35 -0.80
CA LEU A 130 -22.91 -9.72 -0.28
C LEU A 130 -22.75 -9.77 1.25
N MET A 131 -21.79 -9.00 1.78
CA MET A 131 -21.47 -8.97 3.20
C MET A 131 -22.41 -8.06 4.03
N HIS A 132 -23.17 -7.19 3.38
CA HIS A 132 -23.95 -6.11 4.02
C HIS A 132 -25.44 -6.22 3.76
N ALA A 133 -25.99 -7.42 3.65
CA ALA A 133 -27.43 -7.58 3.46
C ALA A 133 -28.21 -7.07 4.70
N ALA A 134 -28.67 -5.81 4.68
CA ALA A 134 -29.31 -5.13 5.82
C ALA A 134 -30.82 -5.40 5.87
N ARG A 135 -31.38 -5.98 4.81
CA ARG A 135 -32.81 -6.33 4.69
C ARG A 135 -33.00 -7.83 4.54
N ASN A 136 -34.15 -8.31 5.02
CA ASN A 136 -34.52 -9.73 4.93
C ASN A 136 -34.42 -10.28 3.51
N GLU A 137 -34.96 -9.56 2.51
CA GLU A 137 -34.93 -10.03 1.11
C GLU A 137 -33.50 -10.17 0.57
N GLU A 138 -32.62 -9.24 0.91
CA GLU A 138 -31.21 -9.26 0.49
C GLU A 138 -30.46 -10.39 1.19
N HIS A 139 -30.73 -10.59 2.48
CA HIS A 139 -30.10 -11.62 3.31
C HIS A 139 -30.49 -13.01 2.81
N ILE A 140 -31.79 -13.24 2.58
CA ILE A 140 -32.32 -14.49 2.02
C ILE A 140 -31.72 -14.76 0.65
N ARG A 141 -31.72 -13.78 -0.26
CA ARG A 141 -31.14 -13.94 -1.61
C ARG A 141 -29.64 -14.25 -1.56
N CYS A 142 -28.90 -13.60 -0.68
CA CYS A 142 -27.47 -13.84 -0.50
C CYS A 142 -27.23 -15.28 0.01
N MET A 143 -27.96 -15.70 1.04
CA MET A 143 -27.83 -17.05 1.60
C MET A 143 -28.27 -18.15 0.63
N ASP A 144 -29.37 -17.94 -0.12
CA ASP A 144 -29.81 -18.82 -1.21
C ASP A 144 -28.72 -18.94 -2.29
N ALA A 145 -28.12 -17.83 -2.70
CA ALA A 145 -27.07 -17.83 -3.73
C ALA A 145 -25.79 -18.52 -3.24
N LEU A 146 -25.40 -18.33 -1.98
CA LEU A 146 -24.18 -18.88 -1.40
C LEU A 146 -24.31 -20.37 -1.08
N HIS A 147 -25.47 -20.81 -0.58
CA HIS A 147 -25.65 -22.15 -0.02
C HIS A 147 -26.64 -23.03 -0.80
N GLY A 148 -27.40 -22.46 -1.75
CA GLY A 148 -28.34 -23.20 -2.57
C GLY A 148 -29.36 -23.99 -1.75
N SER A 149 -29.57 -25.25 -2.12
CA SER A 149 -30.54 -26.14 -1.46
C SER A 149 -30.22 -26.50 0.00
N HIS A 150 -29.02 -26.14 0.49
CA HIS A 150 -28.66 -26.32 1.90
C HIS A 150 -29.24 -25.23 2.80
N PHE A 151 -29.46 -24.01 2.29
CA PHE A 151 -30.13 -22.98 3.05
C PHE A 151 -31.64 -23.19 2.98
N ARG A 152 -32.30 -22.99 4.12
CA ARG A 152 -33.74 -23.22 4.27
C ARG A 152 -34.49 -21.92 4.50
N GLU A 153 -34.06 -21.16 5.51
CA GLU A 153 -34.66 -19.88 5.89
C GLU A 153 -33.69 -19.08 6.75
N GLY A 154 -33.89 -17.77 6.82
CA GLY A 154 -33.10 -16.86 7.63
C GLY A 154 -33.71 -15.46 7.64
N GLU A 155 -33.35 -14.66 8.63
CA GLU A 155 -33.94 -13.34 8.86
C GLU A 155 -32.91 -12.36 9.41
N VAL A 156 -33.01 -11.09 9.03
CA VAL A 156 -32.39 -9.98 9.76
C VAL A 156 -33.33 -9.61 10.91
N VAL A 157 -33.02 -10.13 12.10
CA VAL A 157 -33.85 -10.05 13.30
C VAL A 157 -33.86 -8.64 13.90
N HIS A 158 -32.72 -7.96 13.83
CA HIS A 158 -32.56 -6.62 14.40
C HIS A 158 -31.47 -5.85 13.66
N ASN A 159 -31.72 -4.58 13.36
CA ASN A 159 -30.72 -3.64 12.89
C ASN A 159 -30.48 -2.63 14.01
N VAL A 160 -29.24 -2.51 14.47
CA VAL A 160 -28.87 -1.59 15.54
C VAL A 160 -28.73 -0.19 14.96
N ASP A 161 -29.38 0.79 15.59
CA ASP A 161 -29.29 2.19 15.19
C ASP A 161 -28.01 2.80 15.76
N LEU A 162 -26.95 2.78 14.94
CA LEU A 162 -25.66 3.38 15.25
C LEU A 162 -25.76 4.91 15.05
N CYS A 163 -26.57 5.59 15.87
CA CYS A 163 -26.70 7.03 15.82
C CYS A 163 -25.32 7.71 16.02
N THR A 164 -24.81 8.32 14.94
CA THR A 164 -23.67 9.24 14.97
C THR A 164 -24.13 10.58 15.54
N ASP A 165 -24.42 10.62 16.83
CA ASP A 165 -24.55 11.91 17.50
C ASP A 165 -23.14 12.49 17.62
N ASP A 166 -22.85 13.58 16.88
CA ASP A 166 -21.58 14.34 16.87
C ASP A 166 -21.12 14.84 18.27
N THR A 167 -21.87 14.48 19.32
CA THR A 167 -21.66 14.86 20.72
C THR A 167 -21.07 13.73 21.58
N ARG A 168 -20.96 12.49 21.09
CA ARG A 168 -20.25 11.42 21.81
C ARG A 168 -18.73 11.68 21.69
N PRO A 169 -18.00 11.92 22.79
CA PRO A 169 -16.56 12.07 22.72
C PRO A 169 -15.95 10.77 22.20
N VAL A 170 -15.31 10.84 21.03
CA VAL A 170 -14.48 9.75 20.50
C VAL A 170 -13.48 9.39 21.60
N PRO A 171 -13.47 8.16 22.13
CA PRO A 171 -12.49 7.77 23.12
C PRO A 171 -11.10 7.94 22.52
N LEU A 172 -10.34 8.90 23.04
CA LEU A 172 -8.92 9.08 22.72
C LEU A 172 -8.21 7.76 23.04
N GLY A 173 -7.90 6.98 21.99
CA GLY A 173 -7.22 5.69 22.11
C GLY A 173 -7.68 4.57 21.19
N ARG A 174 -8.78 4.69 20.42
CA ARG A 174 -9.17 3.64 19.46
C ARG A 174 -8.56 3.88 18.08
N ALA A 175 -7.50 3.13 17.76
CA ALA A 175 -6.92 3.01 16.42
C ALA A 175 -7.71 2.08 15.48
N SER A 176 -8.98 1.75 15.80
CA SER A 176 -9.80 0.81 15.04
C SER A 176 -10.84 1.56 14.19
N ALA A 177 -11.11 1.04 13.00
CA ALA A 177 -12.12 1.52 12.05
C ALA A 177 -13.49 1.73 12.75
N PRO A 178 -14.25 2.82 12.49
CA PRO A 178 -15.59 2.98 13.04
C PRO A 178 -16.55 1.86 12.63
N LEU A 179 -17.32 1.36 13.59
CA LEU A 179 -18.46 0.48 13.33
C LEU A 179 -19.54 1.29 12.59
N VAL A 180 -19.90 0.87 11.39
CA VAL A 180 -20.86 1.56 10.51
C VAL A 180 -22.16 0.80 10.32
N GLN A 181 -22.15 -0.50 10.58
CA GLN A 181 -23.37 -1.30 10.62
C GLN A 181 -23.25 -2.41 11.63
N LEU A 182 -24.35 -2.69 12.31
CA LEU A 182 -24.49 -3.80 13.22
C LEU A 182 -25.90 -4.38 13.10
N SER A 183 -25.99 -5.68 12.82
CA SER A 183 -27.26 -6.39 12.70
C SER A 183 -27.19 -7.77 13.33
N VAL A 184 -28.33 -8.26 13.81
CA VAL A 184 -28.49 -9.62 14.32
C VAL A 184 -29.23 -10.42 13.27
N LYS A 185 -28.65 -11.54 12.84
CA LYS A 185 -29.17 -12.38 11.77
C LYS A 185 -29.34 -13.83 12.21
N THR A 186 -30.29 -14.50 11.57
CA THR A 186 -30.49 -15.94 11.70
C THR A 186 -30.31 -16.64 10.37
N ALA A 187 -29.91 -17.91 10.44
CA ALA A 187 -29.86 -18.79 9.29
C ALA A 187 -30.10 -20.24 9.71
N THR A 188 -30.92 -20.93 8.95
CA THR A 188 -31.26 -22.34 9.15
C THR A 188 -30.81 -23.15 7.94
N PHE A 189 -30.06 -24.22 8.19
CA PHE A 189 -29.51 -25.09 7.15
C PHE A 189 -30.02 -26.53 7.28
N ASN A 190 -30.26 -27.14 6.12
CA ASN A 190 -30.58 -28.55 6.00
C ASN A 190 -29.33 -29.39 6.23
N LYS A 191 -29.36 -30.27 7.24
CA LYS A 191 -28.36 -31.32 7.38
C LYS A 191 -28.74 -32.50 6.48
N THR A 192 -27.73 -33.09 5.84
CA THR A 192 -27.88 -34.19 4.87
C THR A 192 -28.29 -35.53 5.49
N ASN A 193 -28.26 -35.67 6.81
CA ASN A 193 -28.62 -36.92 7.51
C ASN A 193 -30.09 -36.91 7.99
N TRP A 194 -30.81 -37.99 7.71
CA TRP A 194 -32.26 -38.10 7.95
C TRP A 194 -32.73 -37.98 9.41
N LEU A 195 -31.81 -38.10 10.39
CA LEU A 195 -32.08 -38.01 11.84
C LEU A 195 -31.46 -36.79 12.52
N SER A 196 -30.70 -35.96 11.80
CA SER A 196 -30.09 -34.77 12.41
C SER A 196 -31.06 -33.60 12.40
N SER A 197 -31.14 -32.86 13.52
CA SER A 197 -31.81 -31.57 13.55
C SER A 197 -31.17 -30.62 12.54
N HIS A 198 -31.97 -29.69 12.01
CA HIS A 198 -31.46 -28.57 11.22
C HIS A 198 -30.40 -27.82 12.02
N GLU A 199 -29.47 -27.20 11.30
CA GLU A 199 -28.49 -26.32 11.90
C GLU A 199 -29.05 -24.91 11.96
N GLU A 200 -29.24 -24.37 13.16
CA GLU A 200 -29.81 -23.05 13.38
C GLU A 200 -28.73 -22.13 13.96
N TRP A 201 -28.54 -20.99 13.30
CA TRP A 201 -27.53 -20.01 13.64
C TRP A 201 -28.21 -18.70 14.05
N CYS A 202 -27.68 -18.06 15.08
CA CYS A 202 -27.96 -16.68 15.44
C CYS A 202 -26.61 -15.99 15.61
N TYR A 203 -26.37 -14.94 14.84
CA TYR A 203 -25.07 -14.31 14.77
C TYR A 203 -25.19 -12.81 14.58
N ILE A 204 -24.11 -12.14 14.94
CA ILE A 204 -23.94 -10.70 14.76
C ILE A 204 -23.17 -10.50 13.46
N ASP A 205 -23.69 -9.60 12.63
CA ASP A 205 -23.03 -9.12 11.42
C ASP A 205 -22.67 -7.64 11.63
N ALA A 206 -21.37 -7.39 11.78
CA ALA A 206 -20.79 -6.10 12.13
C ALA A 206 -19.83 -5.66 11.02
N VAL A 207 -20.04 -4.45 10.51
CA VAL A 207 -19.20 -3.85 9.46
C VAL A 207 -18.46 -2.67 10.04
N TYR A 208 -17.14 -2.73 9.97
CA TYR A 208 -16.24 -1.65 10.32
C TYR A 208 -15.75 -0.99 9.03
N ASP A 209 -15.94 0.32 8.90
CA ASP A 209 -15.45 1.10 7.76
C ASP A 209 -14.15 1.77 8.16
N ASP A 210 -13.04 1.41 7.50
CA ASP A 210 -11.75 2.05 7.73
C ASP A 210 -11.66 3.46 7.11
N ARG A 211 -12.78 3.98 6.60
CA ARG A 211 -12.93 5.24 5.86
C ARG A 211 -12.24 5.22 4.49
N SER A 212 -11.93 4.04 3.95
CA SER A 212 -11.37 3.93 2.61
C SER A 212 -12.47 4.12 1.55
N ASP A 213 -12.36 5.20 0.78
CA ASP A 213 -13.25 5.46 -0.35
C ASP A 213 -12.82 4.66 -1.59
N TYR A 214 -13.48 3.52 -1.78
CA TYR A 214 -13.30 2.66 -2.96
C TYR A 214 -14.24 2.99 -4.13
N SER A 215 -15.02 4.08 -4.08
CA SER A 215 -16.01 4.41 -5.12
C SER A 215 -15.41 4.59 -6.51
N ASN A 216 -14.12 4.94 -6.59
CA ASN A 216 -13.38 5.16 -7.82
C ASN A 216 -12.67 3.89 -8.33
N VAL A 217 -12.77 2.77 -7.61
CA VAL A 217 -12.12 1.51 -7.98
C VAL A 217 -13.05 0.69 -8.87
N VAL A 218 -12.67 0.53 -10.13
CA VAL A 218 -13.40 -0.36 -11.06
C VAL A 218 -12.73 -1.74 -11.02
N ILE A 219 -13.49 -2.83 -10.85
CA ILE A 219 -12.90 -4.20 -10.78
C ILE A 219 -12.00 -4.49 -11.97
N ARG A 220 -12.43 -4.06 -13.16
CA ARG A 220 -11.68 -4.28 -14.39
C ARG A 220 -10.34 -3.54 -14.41
N SER A 221 -10.18 -2.47 -13.62
CA SER A 221 -8.92 -1.73 -13.47
C SER A 221 -8.06 -2.22 -12.30
N LEU A 222 -8.55 -3.17 -11.48
CA LEU A 222 -7.73 -3.93 -10.52
C LEU A 222 -6.91 -5.06 -11.18
N ARG A 223 -6.85 -5.08 -12.51
CA ARG A 223 -5.99 -6.02 -13.23
C ARG A 223 -4.53 -5.70 -12.98
N VAL A 224 -3.71 -6.72 -13.20
CA VAL A 224 -2.27 -6.60 -13.29
C VAL A 224 -1.92 -5.39 -14.17
N PRO A 225 -1.13 -4.40 -13.68
CA PRO A 225 -0.77 -3.22 -14.45
C PRO A 225 -0.06 -3.63 -15.73
N LYS A 226 -0.46 -3.03 -16.86
CA LYS A 226 0.14 -3.25 -18.17
C LYS A 226 0.37 -1.93 -18.88
N VAL A 227 1.41 -1.88 -19.70
CA VAL A 227 1.59 -0.78 -20.65
C VAL A 227 0.54 -0.92 -21.74
N VAL A 228 -0.24 0.13 -21.97
CA VAL A 228 -1.27 0.13 -23.00
C VAL A 228 -0.73 0.71 -24.31
N PRO A 229 -1.10 0.15 -25.48
CA PRO A 229 -0.73 0.73 -26.76
C PRO A 229 -1.17 2.19 -26.87
N ASN A 230 -0.37 3.00 -27.55
CA ASN A 230 -0.73 4.37 -27.88
C ASN A 230 -2.04 4.38 -28.71
N ARG A 231 -2.91 5.38 -28.48
CA ARG A 231 -4.09 5.55 -29.34
C ARG A 231 -3.63 5.99 -30.73
N GLN A 232 -4.47 5.77 -31.73
CA GLN A 232 -4.12 6.00 -33.13
C GLN A 232 -3.70 7.45 -33.48
N ASN A 233 -4.07 8.42 -32.64
CA ASN A 233 -3.71 9.84 -32.80
C ASN A 233 -2.70 10.33 -31.76
N ASP A 234 -2.24 9.47 -30.85
CA ASP A 234 -1.24 9.85 -29.86
C ASP A 234 0.12 9.98 -30.53
N LYS A 235 0.91 10.95 -30.09
CA LYS A 235 2.26 11.15 -30.60
C LYS A 235 3.17 10.01 -30.11
N PRO A 236 4.14 9.57 -30.93
CA PRO A 236 5.20 8.69 -30.43
C PRO A 236 6.01 9.40 -29.34
N ALA A 237 6.71 8.62 -28.50
CA ALA A 237 7.44 9.14 -27.34
C ALA A 237 8.47 10.21 -27.71
N GLU A 238 9.19 10.02 -28.82
CA GLU A 238 10.21 10.94 -29.33
C GLU A 238 9.61 12.29 -29.68
N ALA A 239 8.45 12.29 -30.35
CA ALA A 239 7.75 13.51 -30.75
C ALA A 239 7.15 14.22 -29.52
N ALA A 240 6.54 13.48 -28.60
CA ALA A 240 5.97 14.03 -27.37
C ALA A 240 7.06 14.66 -26.48
N LEU A 241 8.14 13.94 -26.20
CA LEU A 241 9.28 14.46 -25.44
C LEU A 241 9.93 15.65 -26.13
N SER A 242 10.13 15.59 -27.45
CA SER A 242 10.75 16.69 -28.20
C SER A 242 9.94 17.98 -28.09
N GLU A 243 8.62 17.90 -28.21
CA GLU A 243 7.72 19.03 -28.03
C GLU A 243 7.78 19.59 -26.61
N LEU A 244 7.77 18.74 -25.58
CA LEU A 244 7.87 19.16 -24.18
C LEU A 244 9.22 19.84 -23.88
N LEU A 245 10.32 19.32 -24.45
CA LEU A 245 11.66 19.91 -24.31
C LEU A 245 11.76 21.25 -25.04
N HIS A 246 11.16 21.35 -26.23
CA HIS A 246 11.07 22.61 -26.98
C HIS A 246 10.23 23.64 -26.21
N ASP A 247 9.07 23.26 -25.67
CA ASP A 247 8.24 24.13 -24.82
C ASP A 247 9.01 24.60 -23.57
N ALA A 248 9.75 23.71 -22.91
CA ALA A 248 10.60 24.06 -21.77
C ALA A 248 11.70 25.08 -22.15
N LEU A 249 12.31 24.95 -23.33
CA LEU A 249 13.29 25.92 -23.84
C LEU A 249 12.67 27.27 -24.18
N TYR A 250 11.50 27.24 -24.81
CA TYR A 250 10.80 28.44 -25.26
C TYR A 250 10.29 29.27 -24.08
N THR A 251 9.69 28.61 -23.09
CA THR A 251 9.10 29.24 -21.90
C THR A 251 10.13 29.64 -20.84
N ALA A 252 11.37 29.16 -20.93
CA ALA A 252 12.43 29.50 -19.97
C ALA A 252 12.74 31.01 -19.97
N PRO A 253 12.56 31.72 -18.84
CA PRO A 253 12.56 33.19 -18.80
C PRO A 253 13.97 33.80 -18.85
N THR A 254 15.01 33.04 -18.53
CA THR A 254 16.40 33.54 -18.47
C THR A 254 17.34 32.69 -19.30
N LYS A 255 18.44 33.28 -19.77
CA LYS A 255 19.50 32.56 -20.49
C LYS A 255 20.06 31.40 -19.67
N CYS A 256 20.25 31.59 -18.36
CA CYS A 256 20.72 30.54 -17.46
C CYS A 256 19.73 29.37 -17.40
N LYS A 257 18.42 29.62 -17.29
CA LYS A 257 17.41 28.54 -17.33
C LYS A 257 17.39 27.81 -18.68
N LYS A 258 17.52 28.54 -19.79
CA LYS A 258 17.65 27.93 -21.13
C LYS A 258 18.85 26.99 -21.20
N GLU A 259 19.99 27.39 -20.65
CA GLU A 259 21.20 26.56 -20.58
C GLU A 259 20.97 25.28 -19.75
N ARG A 260 20.23 25.36 -18.65
CA ARG A 260 19.83 24.17 -17.86
C ARG A 260 18.98 23.19 -18.67
N VAL A 261 17.99 23.69 -19.41
CA VAL A 261 17.17 22.83 -20.30
C VAL A 261 18.04 22.22 -21.41
N MET A 262 18.96 23.00 -21.99
CA MET A 262 19.92 22.47 -22.98
C MET A 262 20.82 21.39 -22.39
N ASN A 263 21.24 21.50 -21.12
CA ASN A 263 22.00 20.45 -20.44
C ASN A 263 21.18 19.17 -20.30
N VAL A 264 19.88 19.26 -19.94
CA VAL A 264 18.97 18.10 -19.90
C VAL A 264 18.88 17.44 -21.28
N ILE A 265 18.67 18.21 -22.34
CA ILE A 265 18.63 17.72 -23.73
C ILE A 265 19.95 17.00 -24.08
N LYS A 266 21.09 17.61 -23.76
CA LYS A 266 22.42 17.03 -24.01
C LYS A 266 22.59 15.70 -23.26
N HIS A 267 22.15 15.62 -22.02
CA HIS A 267 22.22 14.40 -21.23
C HIS A 267 21.31 13.30 -21.78
N MET A 268 20.16 13.67 -22.34
CA MET A 268 19.18 12.76 -22.92
C MET A 268 19.64 12.16 -24.27
N ILE A 269 20.26 12.96 -25.14
CA ILE A 269 20.74 12.49 -26.47
C ILE A 269 22.02 11.65 -26.35
N SER A 270 22.89 11.96 -25.39
CA SER A 270 24.22 11.32 -25.26
C SER A 270 24.19 9.89 -24.69
N THR A 271 23.13 9.13 -24.96
CA THR A 271 22.94 7.75 -24.51
C THR A 271 23.42 6.75 -25.57
N SER A 272 24.73 6.53 -25.63
CA SER A 272 25.34 5.25 -26.05
C SER A 272 26.85 5.27 -25.77
N ASP A 273 27.22 4.49 -24.77
CA ASP A 273 28.47 3.75 -24.55
C ASP A 273 29.85 4.41 -24.42
N VAL A 274 30.54 3.86 -23.41
CA VAL A 274 31.98 3.78 -23.22
C VAL A 274 32.66 3.31 -24.52
N GLU A 275 33.77 3.97 -24.88
CA GLU A 275 34.83 3.51 -25.79
C GLU A 275 34.43 2.66 -27.00
N SER A 276 34.02 3.29 -28.11
CA SER A 276 34.30 2.73 -29.45
C SER A 276 34.32 3.80 -30.54
N THR A 277 35.53 4.09 -31.03
CA THR A 277 35.91 4.84 -32.26
C THR A 277 35.59 6.35 -32.34
N PRO A 278 36.53 7.18 -32.85
CA PRO A 278 36.44 8.64 -32.86
C PRO A 278 35.64 9.21 -34.04
N SER A 279 34.51 8.61 -34.42
CA SER A 279 33.54 9.26 -35.32
C SER A 279 32.46 9.95 -34.48
N SER A 280 32.62 11.25 -34.33
CA SER A 280 32.09 12.15 -33.29
C SER A 280 30.55 12.24 -33.18
N PRO A 281 29.93 11.76 -32.08
CA PRO A 281 28.56 12.11 -31.67
C PRO A 281 28.39 13.61 -31.37
N CYS A 282 29.51 14.34 -31.21
CA CYS A 282 29.52 15.75 -30.88
C CYS A 282 29.00 16.62 -32.04
N SER A 283 29.07 16.20 -33.30
CA SER A 283 28.67 17.07 -34.43
C SER A 283 27.16 17.24 -34.54
N ALA A 284 26.36 16.19 -34.34
CA ALA A 284 24.90 16.24 -34.43
C ALA A 284 24.27 17.04 -33.28
N VAL A 285 24.76 16.83 -32.06
CA VAL A 285 24.36 17.60 -30.88
C VAL A 285 24.76 19.09 -31.04
N THR A 286 25.95 19.36 -31.58
CA THR A 286 26.39 20.75 -31.85
C THR A 286 25.57 21.40 -32.96
N ALA A 287 25.18 20.65 -34.01
CA ALA A 287 24.31 21.13 -35.07
C ALA A 287 22.88 21.42 -34.57
N LEU A 288 22.36 20.59 -33.67
CA LEU A 288 21.07 20.81 -33.00
C LEU A 288 21.10 22.04 -32.08
N PHE A 289 22.26 22.34 -31.49
CA PHE A 289 22.44 23.57 -30.70
C PHE A 289 22.79 24.80 -31.55
N ALA A 290 23.08 24.62 -32.85
CA ALA A 290 23.24 25.71 -33.80
C ALA A 290 21.90 26.19 -34.36
N THR A 291 20.85 25.35 -34.34
CA THR A 291 19.48 25.77 -34.63
C THR A 291 18.89 26.50 -33.43
N HIS A 292 18.21 27.62 -33.66
CA HIS A 292 17.63 28.42 -32.57
C HIS A 292 16.40 27.70 -31.99
N SER A 293 16.19 27.80 -30.67
CA SER A 293 15.03 27.20 -29.97
C SER A 293 13.66 27.76 -30.40
N SER A 294 13.63 28.73 -31.32
CA SER A 294 12.42 29.32 -31.90
C SER A 294 12.12 28.77 -33.30
N ASP A 295 13.02 27.91 -33.81
CA ASP A 295 12.92 27.32 -35.14
C ASP A 295 11.98 26.10 -35.07
N PRO A 296 10.90 26.05 -35.86
CA PRO A 296 10.03 24.88 -35.92
C PRO A 296 10.77 23.59 -36.30
N ASP A 297 11.93 23.70 -36.96
CA ASP A 297 12.76 22.54 -37.31
C ASP A 297 13.52 21.95 -36.09
N PHE A 298 13.62 22.68 -34.97
CA PHE A 298 14.33 22.22 -33.78
C PHE A 298 13.70 20.96 -33.18
N SER A 299 12.37 20.93 -33.03
CA SER A 299 11.67 19.79 -32.45
C SER A 299 11.81 18.54 -33.33
N HIS A 300 11.72 18.69 -34.65
CA HIS A 300 11.89 17.58 -35.58
C HIS A 300 13.36 17.10 -35.64
N ALA A 301 14.33 18.00 -35.51
CA ALA A 301 15.74 17.61 -35.39
C ALA A 301 16.01 16.85 -34.08
N LEU A 302 15.38 17.27 -32.97
CA LEU A 302 15.52 16.66 -31.66
C LEU A 302 14.87 15.27 -31.61
N GLU A 303 13.68 15.14 -32.19
CA GLU A 303 12.99 13.86 -32.37
C GLU A 303 13.90 12.82 -33.03
N LYS A 304 14.58 13.18 -34.13
CA LYS A 304 15.52 12.27 -34.83
C LYS A 304 16.73 11.85 -34.01
N GLN A 305 17.12 12.64 -33.01
CA GLN A 305 18.28 12.37 -32.16
C GLN A 305 17.88 11.63 -30.87
N LEU A 306 16.62 11.73 -30.46
CA LEU A 306 16.08 10.98 -29.34
C LEU A 306 15.96 9.51 -29.73
N LYS A 307 16.96 8.73 -29.36
CA LYS A 307 16.85 7.27 -29.38
C LYS A 307 16.02 6.82 -28.18
N VAL A 308 14.94 6.14 -28.46
CA VAL A 308 14.06 5.49 -27.50
C VAL A 308 14.31 3.99 -27.56
N ASP A 309 14.44 3.37 -26.39
CA ASP A 309 14.59 1.92 -26.29
C ASP A 309 13.22 1.25 -26.47
N SER A 310 13.20 0.08 -27.10
CA SER A 310 11.98 -0.72 -27.21
C SER A 310 11.48 -1.11 -25.83
N ILE A 311 10.16 -1.08 -25.64
CA ILE A 311 9.51 -1.51 -24.39
C ILE A 311 9.87 -2.99 -24.14
N PRO A 312 10.24 -3.37 -22.91
CA PRO A 312 10.48 -4.76 -22.56
C PRO A 312 9.28 -5.66 -22.88
N ASP A 313 9.51 -6.96 -23.05
CA ASP A 313 8.45 -7.96 -23.27
C ASP A 313 7.34 -7.85 -22.21
N GLU A 314 6.11 -8.23 -22.57
CA GLU A 314 4.88 -8.07 -21.77
C GLU A 314 5.02 -8.46 -20.28
N ASP A 315 5.72 -9.55 -19.98
CA ASP A 315 5.84 -10.08 -18.61
C ASP A 315 6.85 -9.31 -17.74
N ASP A 316 7.67 -8.43 -18.32
CA ASP A 316 8.82 -7.79 -17.65
C ASP A 316 8.73 -6.26 -17.54
N GLN A 317 7.57 -5.68 -17.86
CA GLN A 317 7.36 -4.22 -17.94
C GLN A 317 7.41 -3.51 -16.57
N PHE A 318 6.76 -4.07 -15.55
CA PHE A 318 6.62 -3.44 -14.24
C PHE A 318 7.08 -4.36 -13.11
N ALA A 319 7.48 -3.75 -12.00
CA ALA A 319 7.85 -4.44 -10.78
C ALA A 319 6.59 -4.93 -10.02
N ASN A 320 6.64 -6.16 -9.52
CA ASN A 320 5.58 -6.80 -8.73
C ASN A 320 4.24 -6.99 -9.49
N THR A 321 4.30 -7.10 -10.81
CA THR A 321 3.18 -7.36 -11.72
C THR A 321 2.52 -8.69 -11.42
N ASP A 322 3.31 -9.77 -11.33
CA ASP A 322 2.82 -11.11 -10.99
C ASP A 322 3.07 -11.46 -9.51
N GLU A 323 4.31 -11.26 -9.03
CA GLU A 323 4.72 -11.62 -7.67
C GLU A 323 5.66 -10.59 -7.05
N ARG A 324 5.60 -10.45 -5.73
CA ARG A 324 6.46 -9.54 -4.96
C ARG A 324 7.79 -10.20 -4.63
N LYS A 325 8.89 -9.45 -4.76
CA LYS A 325 10.24 -9.89 -4.36
C LYS A 325 10.55 -9.72 -2.87
N TYR A 326 9.59 -9.23 -2.09
CA TYR A 326 9.76 -8.94 -0.66
C TYR A 326 8.48 -9.26 0.11
N GLN A 327 8.67 -9.61 1.39
CA GLN A 327 7.57 -9.90 2.30
C GLN A 327 6.92 -8.59 2.76
N VAL A 328 5.60 -8.61 2.88
CA VAL A 328 4.85 -7.58 3.60
C VAL A 328 4.73 -8.04 5.03
N ASN A 329 5.25 -7.26 5.97
CA ASN A 329 4.98 -7.46 7.38
C ASN A 329 3.75 -6.62 7.72
N PRO A 330 2.57 -7.23 7.97
CA PRO A 330 1.48 -6.49 8.56
C PRO A 330 1.92 -6.18 10.01
N GLY A 331 2.27 -4.93 10.28
CA GLY A 331 2.89 -4.53 11.55
C GLY A 331 2.17 -5.12 12.76
N GLN A 332 2.92 -5.72 13.69
CA GLN A 332 2.36 -6.17 14.97
C GLN A 332 2.04 -4.94 15.83
N ASP A 333 0.82 -4.86 16.36
CA ASP A 333 0.37 -3.76 17.23
C ASP A 333 1.29 -3.55 18.44
N VAL A 334 2.23 -2.61 18.33
CA VAL A 334 2.63 -1.62 19.35
C VAL A 334 3.13 -0.39 18.59
N GLU A 335 2.32 0.68 18.54
CA GLU A 335 2.65 2.01 17.96
C GLU A 335 3.07 2.02 16.47
N VAL A 336 2.08 2.11 15.58
CA VAL A 336 2.11 2.69 14.22
C VAL A 336 3.51 2.82 13.58
N GLN A 337 4.14 1.70 13.24
CA GLN A 337 5.22 1.70 12.26
C GLN A 337 4.76 0.89 11.06
N MET A 338 4.24 1.58 10.05
CA MET A 338 4.17 1.03 8.69
C MET A 338 5.57 0.57 8.31
N THR A 339 5.77 -0.74 8.17
CA THR A 339 7.08 -1.28 7.77
C THR A 339 7.28 -1.11 6.28
N TYR A 340 8.47 -0.71 5.87
CA TYR A 340 8.88 -0.60 4.47
C TYR A 340 9.85 -1.73 4.09
N PRO A 341 9.88 -2.15 2.82
CA PRO A 341 10.81 -3.17 2.39
C PRO A 341 12.25 -2.65 2.37
N VAL A 342 13.19 -3.55 2.68
CA VAL A 342 14.63 -3.27 2.70
C VAL A 342 15.29 -4.19 1.67
N PRO A 343 15.98 -3.65 0.64
CA PRO A 343 16.64 -4.46 -0.37
C PRO A 343 17.90 -5.15 0.18
N ASN A 344 18.29 -6.27 -0.43
CA ASN A 344 19.46 -7.05 0.01
C ASN A 344 20.77 -6.25 -0.05
N ASN A 345 20.86 -5.25 -0.94
CA ASN A 345 22.01 -4.37 -1.11
C ASN A 345 21.87 -3.02 -0.35
N GLU A 346 21.03 -2.93 0.70
CA GLU A 346 20.75 -1.67 1.40
C GLU A 346 22.01 -0.93 1.89
N GLU A 347 23.00 -1.65 2.43
CA GLU A 347 24.24 -1.04 2.92
C GLU A 347 25.05 -0.39 1.77
N GLN A 348 25.14 -1.04 0.61
CA GLN A 348 25.77 -0.46 -0.59
C GLN A 348 24.98 0.75 -1.09
N ARG A 349 23.66 0.62 -1.16
CA ARG A 349 22.74 1.68 -1.60
C ARG A 349 22.87 2.94 -0.75
N LEU A 350 22.89 2.80 0.58
CA LEU A 350 23.06 3.91 1.52
C LEU A 350 24.46 4.54 1.43
N ARG A 351 25.51 3.74 1.18
CA ARG A 351 26.86 4.27 0.94
C ARG A 351 26.89 5.13 -0.33
N LEU A 352 26.33 4.65 -1.44
CA LEU A 352 26.27 5.40 -2.69
C LEU A 352 25.47 6.70 -2.55
N ILE A 353 24.35 6.69 -1.82
CA ILE A 353 23.60 7.91 -1.49
C ILE A 353 24.47 8.88 -0.70
N LYS A 354 25.17 8.41 0.33
CA LYS A 354 26.05 9.25 1.16
C LYS A 354 27.21 9.84 0.35
N GLU A 355 27.85 9.04 -0.50
CA GLU A 355 28.93 9.47 -1.40
C GLU A 355 28.45 10.49 -2.44
N SER A 356 27.21 10.35 -2.92
CA SER A 356 26.61 11.31 -3.85
C SER A 356 26.42 12.70 -3.22
N ARG A 357 26.23 12.78 -1.89
CA ARG A 357 25.86 14.00 -1.16
C ARG A 357 24.66 14.74 -1.78
N ILE A 358 23.79 14.05 -2.52
CA ILE A 358 22.66 14.65 -3.25
C ILE A 358 21.70 15.40 -2.33
N CYS A 359 21.46 14.88 -1.13
CA CYS A 359 20.58 15.51 -0.14
C CYS A 359 21.14 16.85 0.38
N GLU A 360 22.44 17.11 0.20
CA GLU A 360 23.13 18.35 0.60
C GLU A 360 23.31 19.33 -0.58
N MET A 361 22.84 18.97 -1.78
CA MET A 361 23.05 19.78 -2.98
C MET A 361 22.07 20.95 -3.10
N GLY A 362 21.02 21.00 -2.28
CA GLY A 362 19.97 21.97 -2.42
C GLY A 362 19.20 21.75 -3.72
N LYS A 363 18.86 22.83 -4.43
CA LYS A 363 18.05 22.78 -5.64
C LYS A 363 18.92 22.44 -6.85
N ILE A 364 18.51 21.44 -7.63
CA ILE A 364 19.16 21.05 -8.88
C ILE A 364 18.18 21.33 -10.02
N ASP A 365 18.40 22.44 -10.74
CA ASP A 365 17.49 22.94 -11.77
C ASP A 365 17.19 21.89 -12.85
N GLU A 366 18.19 21.09 -13.24
CA GLU A 366 18.01 20.01 -14.22
C GLU A 366 17.01 18.95 -13.74
N LEU A 367 16.97 18.63 -12.44
CA LEU A 367 15.98 17.68 -11.89
C LEU A 367 14.57 18.29 -11.85
N ASP A 368 14.45 19.59 -11.56
CA ASP A 368 13.15 20.29 -11.61
C ASP A 368 12.59 20.32 -13.04
N ILE A 369 13.44 20.55 -14.04
CA ILE A 369 13.04 20.49 -15.45
C ILE A 369 12.51 19.09 -15.78
N ILE A 370 13.23 18.04 -15.35
CA ILE A 370 12.81 16.64 -15.56
C ILE A 370 11.45 16.37 -14.90
N CYS A 371 11.24 16.79 -13.66
CA CYS A 371 9.93 16.67 -12.98
C CYS A 371 8.81 17.37 -13.73
N ASN A 372 9.04 18.60 -14.20
CA ASN A 372 8.03 19.37 -14.91
C ASN A 372 7.65 18.73 -16.25
N ILE A 373 8.63 18.15 -16.96
CA ILE A 373 8.37 17.41 -18.20
C ILE A 373 7.58 16.13 -17.89
N ALA A 374 7.99 15.36 -16.87
CA ALA A 374 7.29 14.14 -16.46
C ALA A 374 5.84 14.41 -16.04
N ALA A 375 5.59 15.50 -15.32
CA ALA A 375 4.24 15.90 -14.95
C ALA A 375 3.36 16.24 -16.16
N LYS A 376 3.92 16.94 -17.17
CA LYS A 376 3.21 17.27 -18.42
C LYS A 376 2.96 16.05 -19.30
N GLU A 377 3.94 15.15 -19.39
CA GLU A 377 3.84 13.91 -20.19
C GLU A 377 2.72 12.99 -19.69
N VAL A 378 2.59 12.87 -18.37
CA VAL A 378 1.53 12.05 -17.75
C VAL A 378 0.24 12.83 -17.55
N ASP A 379 0.28 14.16 -17.63
CA ASP A 379 -0.80 15.08 -17.25
C ASP A 379 -1.33 14.77 -15.84
N CYS A 380 -0.43 14.72 -14.85
CA CYS A 380 -0.73 14.32 -13.48
C CYS A 380 -0.64 15.48 -12.48
N LEU A 381 -1.23 15.31 -11.29
CA LEU A 381 -1.16 16.28 -10.19
C LEU A 381 0.29 16.68 -9.84
N ALA A 382 1.18 15.69 -9.66
CA ALA A 382 2.54 15.93 -9.19
C ALA A 382 3.55 14.98 -9.80
N SER A 383 4.75 15.45 -10.10
CA SER A 383 5.93 14.62 -10.37
C SER A 383 7.07 15.01 -9.45
N LEU A 384 7.82 14.00 -8.96
CA LEU A 384 8.89 14.13 -7.98
C LEU A 384 10.14 13.37 -8.41
N VAL A 385 11.32 13.90 -8.07
CA VAL A 385 12.56 13.10 -7.97
C VAL A 385 12.83 12.87 -6.49
N THR A 386 12.78 11.60 -6.07
CA THR A 386 12.94 11.22 -4.67
C THR A 386 14.22 10.41 -4.45
N ILE A 387 14.86 10.62 -3.31
CA ILE A 387 16.03 9.86 -2.84
C ILE A 387 15.65 9.16 -1.55
N ILE A 388 15.81 7.84 -1.52
CA ILE A 388 15.27 7.03 -0.44
C ILE A 388 16.37 6.71 0.58
N GLY A 389 16.37 7.41 1.71
CA GLY A 389 17.34 7.20 2.79
C GLY A 389 17.03 5.96 3.63
N LYS A 390 17.69 5.88 4.79
CA LYS A 390 17.55 4.73 5.72
C LYS A 390 16.17 4.70 6.38
N ARG A 391 15.66 5.86 6.83
CA ARG A 391 14.38 6.02 7.52
C ARG A 391 13.46 7.06 6.87
N ASP A 392 14.01 7.86 5.97
CA ASP A 392 13.34 9.03 5.42
C ASP A 392 13.56 9.08 3.91
N VAL A 393 12.67 9.77 3.20
CA VAL A 393 12.75 10.04 1.77
C VAL A 393 12.91 11.53 1.56
N TYR A 394 13.95 11.92 0.83
CA TYR A 394 14.23 13.30 0.46
C TYR A 394 13.69 13.61 -0.94
N ILE A 395 12.90 14.67 -1.07
CA ILE A 395 12.37 15.13 -2.36
C ILE A 395 13.37 16.11 -2.98
N ALA A 396 14.20 15.62 -3.89
CA ALA A 396 15.25 16.41 -4.54
C ALA A 396 14.70 17.44 -5.54
N ALA A 397 13.58 17.11 -6.20
CA ALA A 397 12.86 17.99 -7.12
C ALA A 397 11.37 17.67 -7.13
N SER A 398 10.54 18.64 -7.47
CA SER A 398 9.09 18.46 -7.58
C SER A 398 8.47 19.48 -8.54
N SER A 399 7.46 19.05 -9.31
CA SER A 399 6.59 19.98 -10.07
C SER A 399 5.64 20.78 -9.17
N MET A 400 5.47 20.38 -7.90
CA MET A 400 4.75 21.13 -6.87
C MET A 400 5.74 21.78 -5.91
N GLU A 401 5.83 23.11 -5.94
CA GLU A 401 6.76 23.87 -5.11
C GLU A 401 6.62 23.55 -3.61
N ALA A 402 5.40 23.32 -3.13
CA ALA A 402 5.11 22.96 -1.74
C ALA A 402 5.73 21.64 -1.27
N LEU A 403 6.20 20.77 -2.19
CA LEU A 403 6.83 19.49 -1.88
C LEU A 403 8.35 19.49 -2.05
N GLN A 404 8.92 20.53 -2.66
CA GLN A 404 10.36 20.60 -2.94
C GLN A 404 11.18 20.57 -1.63
N GLN A 405 12.27 19.80 -1.62
CA GLN A 405 13.25 19.72 -0.52
C GLN A 405 12.67 19.27 0.82
N LYS A 406 11.46 18.69 0.83
CA LYS A 406 10.89 18.07 2.02
C LYS A 406 11.47 16.69 2.26
N THR A 407 11.44 16.29 3.52
CA THR A 407 11.77 14.95 3.97
C THR A 407 10.52 14.30 4.55
N LEU A 408 10.19 13.10 4.08
CA LEU A 408 9.03 12.32 4.51
C LEU A 408 9.49 11.02 5.17
N PRO A 409 8.76 10.46 6.14
CA PRO A 409 9.06 9.12 6.66
C PRO A 409 9.02 8.08 5.53
N ARG A 410 10.05 7.24 5.42
CA ARG A 410 10.14 6.17 4.41
C ARG A 410 9.00 5.15 4.53
N ALA A 411 8.52 4.94 5.74
CA ALA A 411 7.37 4.12 6.06
C ALA A 411 6.06 4.56 5.38
N ASP A 412 5.99 5.81 4.94
CA ASP A 412 4.71 6.47 4.65
C ASP A 412 4.57 6.89 3.17
N VAL A 413 5.44 6.38 2.30
CA VAL A 413 5.51 6.78 0.89
C VAL A 413 5.62 5.58 -0.06
N PHE A 414 5.02 5.72 -1.24
CA PHE A 414 5.00 4.66 -2.27
C PHE A 414 6.40 4.33 -2.80
N CYS A 415 7.23 5.36 -3.01
CA CYS A 415 8.57 5.21 -3.60
C CYS A 415 9.51 4.35 -2.75
N ALA A 416 9.27 4.17 -1.45
CA ALA A 416 10.02 3.24 -0.62
C ALA A 416 10.00 1.79 -1.15
N HIS A 417 8.99 1.43 -1.94
CA HIS A 417 8.84 0.11 -2.55
C HIS A 417 9.44 0.03 -3.96
N SER A 418 9.69 1.16 -4.62
CA SER A 418 10.26 1.17 -5.99
C SER A 418 11.75 0.86 -6.04
N ILE A 419 12.47 0.88 -4.91
CA ILE A 419 13.90 0.51 -4.84
C ILE A 419 14.14 -0.99 -4.78
N MET A 420 13.08 -1.81 -4.72
CA MET A 420 13.18 -3.26 -4.60
C MET A 420 13.43 -3.96 -5.94
N ASP A 421 13.33 -3.22 -7.05
CA ASP A 421 13.53 -3.72 -8.40
C ASP A 421 14.12 -2.60 -9.28
N THR A 422 14.80 -2.97 -10.36
CA THR A 422 15.27 -2.03 -11.40
C THR A 422 14.21 -1.75 -12.45
N LYS A 423 13.01 -2.33 -12.33
CA LYS A 423 11.85 -2.06 -13.18
C LYS A 423 10.98 -0.93 -12.61
N PRO A 424 10.24 -0.21 -13.46
CA PRO A 424 9.27 0.77 -12.99
C PRO A 424 8.19 0.15 -12.11
N PHE A 425 7.74 0.88 -11.10
CA PHE A 425 6.72 0.44 -10.14
C PHE A 425 5.45 1.25 -10.32
N VAL A 426 4.33 0.58 -10.62
CA VAL A 426 3.04 1.22 -10.92
C VAL A 426 1.98 0.75 -9.94
N LEU A 427 1.17 1.70 -9.46
CA LEU A 427 0.03 1.50 -8.60
C LEU A 427 -1.18 2.18 -9.24
N PRO A 428 -2.02 1.42 -9.96
CA PRO A 428 -3.24 1.96 -10.56
C PRO A 428 -4.28 2.42 -9.54
N HIS A 429 -4.25 1.84 -8.34
CA HIS A 429 -5.19 2.11 -7.23
C HIS A 429 -4.48 1.97 -5.87
N PRO A 430 -3.64 2.95 -5.45
CA PRO A 430 -2.98 2.91 -4.14
C PRO A 430 -3.97 2.79 -2.96
N GLU A 431 -5.17 3.35 -3.10
CA GLU A 431 -6.25 3.27 -2.12
C GLU A 431 -6.79 1.85 -1.92
N ALA A 432 -6.68 1.00 -2.94
CA ALA A 432 -7.11 -0.40 -2.91
C ALA A 432 -5.97 -1.38 -2.62
N ASP A 433 -4.74 -0.88 -2.45
CA ASP A 433 -3.57 -1.71 -2.18
C ASP A 433 -3.33 -1.83 -0.68
N VAL A 434 -3.30 -3.05 -0.15
CA VAL A 434 -3.09 -3.35 1.28
C VAL A 434 -1.79 -2.74 1.84
N ARG A 435 -0.79 -2.46 1.00
CA ARG A 435 0.47 -1.80 1.41
C ARG A 435 0.30 -0.30 1.62
N PHE A 436 -0.66 0.31 0.94
CA PHE A 436 -0.68 1.75 0.66
C PHE A 436 -1.98 2.44 1.03
N HIS A 437 -3.07 1.71 1.28
CA HIS A 437 -4.37 2.29 1.60
C HIS A 437 -4.33 3.24 2.81
N LYS A 438 -3.35 3.04 3.71
CA LYS A 438 -3.08 3.89 4.88
C LYS A 438 -1.91 4.88 4.73
N ALA A 439 -1.24 4.92 3.58
CA ALA A 439 -0.11 5.82 3.38
C ALA A 439 -0.58 7.27 3.21
N SER A 440 0.16 8.23 3.78
CA SER A 440 -0.22 9.65 3.76
C SER A 440 -0.58 10.21 2.37
N PRO A 441 0.09 9.87 1.25
CA PRO A 441 -0.31 10.37 -0.05
C PRO A 441 -1.75 10.00 -0.45
N VAL A 442 -2.32 8.89 0.03
CA VAL A 442 -3.72 8.51 -0.22
C VAL A 442 -4.70 9.48 0.42
N PHE A 443 -4.37 10.04 1.58
CA PHE A 443 -5.22 10.97 2.33
C PHE A 443 -4.88 12.43 2.05
N ASP A 444 -3.60 12.80 2.10
CA ASP A 444 -3.13 14.19 1.99
C ASP A 444 -3.24 14.74 0.57
N LEU A 445 -3.05 13.89 -0.43
CA LEU A 445 -3.10 14.25 -1.84
C LEU A 445 -4.28 13.62 -2.58
N SER A 446 -5.12 12.86 -1.88
CA SER A 446 -6.16 12.03 -2.52
C SER A 446 -5.59 11.17 -3.66
N ALA A 447 -4.38 10.62 -3.48
CA ALA A 447 -3.71 9.87 -4.54
C ALA A 447 -4.53 8.63 -4.94
N ARG A 448 -4.80 8.50 -6.23
CA ARG A 448 -5.48 7.37 -6.88
C ARG A 448 -4.63 6.73 -7.98
N PHE A 449 -3.41 7.24 -8.20
CA PHE A 449 -2.45 6.67 -9.11
C PHE A 449 -1.03 7.03 -8.68
N TYR A 450 -0.11 6.09 -8.85
CA TYR A 450 1.33 6.33 -8.74
C TYR A 450 2.09 5.53 -9.80
N CYS A 451 3.09 6.13 -10.43
CA CYS A 451 4.13 5.40 -11.13
C CYS A 451 5.51 5.93 -10.77
N GLY A 452 6.48 5.06 -10.57
CA GLY A 452 7.84 5.41 -10.19
C GLY A 452 8.85 4.69 -11.07
N PHE A 453 9.69 5.46 -11.76
CA PHE A 453 10.78 4.96 -12.60
C PHE A 453 12.10 5.08 -11.84
N PRO A 454 12.92 4.03 -11.80
CA PRO A 454 14.06 3.93 -10.90
C PRO A 454 15.15 4.96 -11.22
N LEU A 455 15.70 5.57 -10.18
CA LEU A 455 16.86 6.44 -10.24
C LEU A 455 18.09 5.65 -9.82
N LEU A 456 19.05 5.46 -10.73
CA LEU A 456 20.24 4.64 -10.52
C LEU A 456 21.40 5.47 -9.97
N ALA A 457 22.20 4.85 -9.10
CA ALA A 457 23.47 5.39 -8.63
C ALA A 457 24.55 5.31 -9.71
N GLY A 458 25.76 5.80 -9.39
CA GLY A 458 26.88 5.84 -10.32
C GLY A 458 27.42 4.48 -10.77
N ASP A 459 27.02 3.39 -10.12
CA ASP A 459 27.31 1.99 -10.50
C ASP A 459 26.31 1.42 -11.52
N ASP A 460 25.37 2.24 -11.98
CA ASP A 460 24.37 1.96 -13.01
C ASP A 460 23.51 0.70 -12.73
N SER A 461 23.46 0.24 -11.48
CA SER A 461 22.72 -0.97 -11.07
C SER A 461 22.00 -0.81 -9.73
N THR A 462 22.48 0.06 -8.86
CA THR A 462 21.86 0.29 -7.56
C THR A 462 20.80 1.38 -7.64
N VAL A 463 19.54 1.04 -7.37
CA VAL A 463 18.43 2.01 -7.32
C VAL A 463 18.49 2.81 -6.02
N ILE A 464 18.62 4.13 -6.10
CA ILE A 464 18.71 5.04 -4.94
C ILE A 464 17.44 5.86 -4.71
N GLY A 465 16.52 5.84 -5.66
CA GLY A 465 15.40 6.77 -5.71
C GLY A 465 14.46 6.47 -6.87
N SER A 466 13.60 7.42 -7.19
CA SER A 466 12.75 7.37 -8.38
C SER A 466 12.43 8.74 -8.94
N VAL A 467 12.21 8.81 -10.26
CA VAL A 467 11.37 9.83 -10.89
C VAL A 467 9.96 9.28 -10.89
N CYS A 468 9.03 9.91 -10.17
CA CYS A 468 7.67 9.39 -10.01
C CYS A 468 6.59 10.43 -10.31
N CYS A 469 5.42 9.95 -10.72
CA CYS A 469 4.22 10.74 -10.95
C CYS A 469 3.11 10.24 -10.03
N ILE A 470 2.34 11.17 -9.47
CA ILE A 470 1.19 10.94 -8.58
C ILE A 470 -0.01 11.68 -9.17
N ASP A 471 -1.18 11.05 -9.14
CA ASP A 471 -2.41 11.69 -9.58
C ASP A 471 -3.62 11.34 -8.71
N THR A 472 -4.66 12.18 -8.78
CA THR A 472 -5.94 11.99 -8.08
C THR A 472 -6.93 11.13 -8.87
N LYS A 473 -6.55 10.68 -10.07
CA LYS A 473 -7.35 9.79 -10.93
C LYS A 473 -6.54 8.54 -11.20
N SER A 474 -7.20 7.39 -11.23
CA SER A 474 -6.58 6.15 -11.70
C SER A 474 -6.20 6.26 -13.18
N ARG A 475 -5.09 5.64 -13.57
CA ARG A 475 -4.52 5.69 -14.92
C ARG A 475 -3.85 4.37 -15.30
N GLU A 476 -3.83 4.13 -16.60
CA GLU A 476 -2.94 3.17 -17.25
C GLU A 476 -1.84 3.97 -17.96
N LEU A 477 -0.62 3.42 -18.05
CA LEU A 477 0.49 4.07 -18.75
C LEU A 477 0.51 3.66 -20.21
N THR A 478 0.57 4.62 -21.12
CA THR A 478 0.76 4.32 -22.54
C THR A 478 2.21 3.94 -22.84
N GLU A 479 2.43 3.27 -23.98
CA GLU A 479 3.77 2.97 -24.52
C GLU A 479 4.65 4.22 -24.62
N ALA A 480 4.08 5.35 -25.10
CA ALA A 480 4.79 6.61 -25.17
C ALA A 480 5.17 7.12 -23.77
N GLN A 481 4.24 7.13 -22.82
CA GLN A 481 4.50 7.59 -21.46
C GLN A 481 5.53 6.74 -20.73
N TYR A 482 5.43 5.41 -20.84
CA TYR A 482 6.40 4.47 -20.28
C TYR A 482 7.82 4.80 -20.76
N THR A 483 7.94 4.96 -22.07
CA THR A 483 9.20 5.27 -22.73
C THR A 483 9.75 6.62 -22.29
N SER A 484 8.90 7.65 -22.32
CA SER A 484 9.25 9.01 -21.95
C SER A 484 9.77 9.08 -20.52
N LEU A 485 9.06 8.46 -19.58
CA LEU A 485 9.43 8.42 -18.17
C LEU A 485 10.70 7.60 -17.93
N SER A 486 10.90 6.50 -18.66
CA SER A 486 12.15 5.72 -18.61
C SER A 486 13.34 6.57 -19.04
N LYS A 487 13.20 7.32 -20.14
CA LYS A 487 14.25 8.22 -20.64
C LYS A 487 14.53 9.37 -19.66
N LEU A 488 13.49 9.93 -19.05
CA LEU A 488 13.60 10.98 -18.04
C LEU A 488 14.31 10.48 -16.77
N ALA A 489 14.00 9.27 -16.31
CA ALA A 489 14.65 8.65 -15.16
C ALA A 489 16.14 8.32 -15.42
N ALA A 490 16.46 7.81 -16.61
CA ALA A 490 17.85 7.62 -17.04
C ALA A 490 18.62 8.95 -17.10
N THR A 491 17.99 10.00 -17.62
CA THR A 491 18.56 11.36 -17.69
C THR A 491 18.79 11.93 -16.28
N ALA A 492 17.82 11.76 -15.36
CA ALA A 492 17.96 12.17 -13.97
C ALA A 492 19.12 11.44 -13.29
N SER A 493 19.26 10.12 -13.49
CA SER A 493 20.37 9.32 -12.95
C SER A 493 21.72 9.87 -13.42
N LYS A 494 21.83 10.24 -14.70
CA LYS A 494 23.02 10.87 -15.26
C LYS A 494 23.32 12.23 -14.64
N VAL A 495 22.30 13.07 -14.43
CA VAL A 495 22.45 14.36 -13.73
C VAL A 495 23.01 14.15 -12.33
N VAL A 496 22.46 13.21 -11.56
CA VAL A 496 22.96 12.88 -10.21
C VAL A 496 24.41 12.42 -10.23
N LYS A 497 24.77 11.54 -11.17
CA LYS A 497 26.15 11.04 -11.35
C LYS A 497 27.12 12.18 -11.66
N LEU A 498 26.75 13.07 -12.57
CA LEU A 498 27.59 14.21 -12.97
C LEU A 498 27.78 15.22 -11.83
N GLN A 499 26.72 15.55 -11.10
CA GLN A 499 26.79 16.45 -9.93
C GLN A 499 27.69 15.86 -8.83
N THR A 500 27.61 14.55 -8.62
CA THR A 500 28.49 13.81 -7.69
C THR A 500 29.96 13.94 -8.10
N LEU A 501 30.27 13.71 -9.38
CA LEU A 501 31.63 13.79 -9.91
C LEU A 501 32.19 15.22 -9.83
N GLN A 502 31.39 16.23 -10.18
CA GLN A 502 31.79 17.64 -10.11
C GLN A 502 32.18 18.03 -8.69
N ARG A 503 31.35 17.69 -7.68
CA ARG A 503 31.67 17.98 -6.28
C ARG A 503 32.92 17.26 -5.79
N ARG A 504 33.09 15.99 -6.17
CA ARG A 504 34.29 15.22 -5.78
C ARG A 504 35.56 15.87 -6.33
N ASN A 505 35.53 16.28 -7.59
CA ASN A 505 36.64 16.98 -8.23
C ASN A 505 36.94 18.32 -7.53
N SER A 506 35.92 19.16 -7.29
CA SER A 506 36.09 20.43 -6.57
C SER A 506 36.65 20.26 -5.15
N ALA A 507 36.20 19.23 -4.41
CA ALA A 507 36.75 18.94 -3.08
C ALA A 507 38.22 18.51 -3.14
N SER A 508 38.59 17.68 -4.12
CA SER A 508 39.98 17.26 -4.32
C SER A 508 40.91 18.39 -4.77
N GLU A 509 40.42 19.34 -5.56
CA GLU A 509 41.17 20.54 -5.95
C GLU A 509 41.42 21.47 -4.75
N GLN A 510 40.43 21.63 -3.87
CA GLN A 510 40.56 22.44 -2.64
C GLN A 510 41.59 21.85 -1.65
N LEU A 511 41.67 20.52 -1.53
CA LEU A 511 42.69 19.85 -0.73
C LEU A 511 44.10 20.05 -1.31
N ARG A 512 44.24 19.97 -2.63
CA ARG A 512 45.52 20.22 -3.32
C ARG A 512 46.01 21.65 -3.20
N THR A 513 45.11 22.64 -3.22
CA THR A 513 45.49 24.04 -3.02
C THR A 513 45.91 24.30 -1.58
N TYR A 514 45.26 23.67 -0.59
CA TYR A 514 45.63 23.79 0.82
C TYR A 514 47.01 23.18 1.15
N ASP A 515 47.34 22.02 0.57
CA ASP A 515 48.66 21.38 0.73
C ASP A 515 49.80 22.09 -0.02
N SER A 516 49.47 23.08 -0.86
CA SER A 516 50.45 23.84 -1.66
C SER A 516 50.80 25.22 -1.07
N GLU A 517 50.21 25.62 0.07
CA GLU A 517 50.64 26.83 0.77
C GLU A 517 52.01 26.61 1.44
N PRO A 518 53.06 27.41 1.13
CA PRO A 518 54.36 27.27 1.77
C PRO A 518 54.24 27.63 3.26
N PRO A 519 54.99 26.94 4.16
CA PRO A 519 54.90 27.22 5.58
C PRO A 519 55.28 28.68 5.83
N LEU A 520 54.35 29.44 6.42
CA LEU A 520 54.55 30.82 6.84
C LEU A 520 55.89 30.93 7.56
N ALA A 521 56.81 31.68 6.96
CA ALA A 521 58.10 31.99 7.54
C ALA A 521 57.86 32.57 8.93
N ARG A 522 58.29 31.83 9.96
CA ARG A 522 58.36 32.34 11.33
C ARG A 522 59.36 33.49 11.32
N HIS A 523 58.86 34.73 11.31
CA HIS A 523 59.68 35.89 11.60
C HIS A 523 60.12 35.80 13.06
N SER A 524 61.44 35.69 13.20
CA SER A 524 62.26 35.67 14.41
C SER A 524 62.16 36.96 15.22
#